data_AF-X1RK55-F1
#
_entry.id   AF-X1RK55-F1
#
_cell.length_a   1.000
_cell.length_b   1.000
_cell.length_c   1.000
_cell.angle_alpha   90.00
_cell.angle_beta   90.00
_cell.angle_gamma   90.00
#
_symmetry.space_group_name_H-M   'P 1'
#
loop_
_entity.id
_entity.type
_entity.pdbx_description
1 polymer ?
#
loop_
_entity_poly.entity_id
_entity_poly.type
_entity_poly.pdbx_seq_one_letter_code
_entity_poly.pdbx_strand_id
1 'polypeptide(L)'
;MRIYWGRFLYQSEIPYPSIPDLVLYSRYHGDPDNPWSEIQEWFDVPARDWPVWRWLGLQRINTLQAQALLKRGVYSEHAFYDEIARIGWGD
;
A
#
# COMPACT_ATOMS: atom_id res chain seq x y z
N MET A 1 9.58 -13.80 -39.25
CA MET A 1 9.24 -12.79 -38.23
C MET A 1 7.72 -12.68 -38.08
N ARG A 2 7.06 -13.67 -37.42
CA ARG A 2 5.59 -13.69 -37.27
C ARG A 2 5.08 -14.37 -35.98
N ILE A 3 5.97 -14.90 -35.13
CA ILE A 3 5.64 -15.67 -33.91
C ILE A 3 5.90 -14.89 -32.61
N TYR A 4 6.65 -13.78 -32.66
CA TYR A 4 6.99 -13.00 -31.46
C TYR A 4 5.85 -12.08 -31.00
N TRP A 5 5.04 -11.55 -31.93
CA TRP A 5 3.94 -10.62 -31.61
C TRP A 5 2.84 -11.24 -30.77
N GLY A 6 2.47 -12.50 -31.03
CA GLY A 6 1.47 -13.20 -30.22
C GLY A 6 1.92 -13.44 -28.79
N ARG A 7 3.23 -13.65 -28.57
CA ARG A 7 3.80 -13.82 -27.22
C ARG A 7 3.80 -12.53 -26.43
N PHE A 8 4.18 -11.40 -27.04
CA PHE A 8 4.15 -10.10 -26.35
C PHE A 8 2.73 -9.67 -26.00
N LEU A 9 1.76 -9.87 -26.90
CA LEU A 9 0.35 -9.59 -26.63
C LEU A 9 -0.15 -10.45 -25.46
N TYR A 10 0.05 -11.76 -25.52
CA TYR A 10 -0.31 -12.67 -24.43
C TYR A 10 0.33 -12.26 -23.09
N GLN A 11 1.61 -11.91 -23.09
CA GLN A 11 2.31 -11.45 -21.87
C GLN A 11 1.73 -10.14 -21.33
N SER A 12 1.29 -9.22 -22.19
CA SER A 12 0.66 -7.97 -21.77
C SER A 12 -0.74 -8.15 -21.18
N GLU A 13 -1.40 -9.28 -21.48
CA GLU A 13 -2.71 -9.63 -20.95
C GLU A 13 -2.64 -10.36 -19.60
N ILE A 14 -1.44 -10.80 -19.19
CA ILE A 14 -1.24 -11.44 -17.88
C ILE A 14 -1.47 -10.38 -16.79
N PRO A 15 -2.37 -10.63 -15.82
CA PRO A 15 -2.56 -9.73 -14.69
C PRO A 15 -1.24 -9.54 -13.93
N TYR A 16 -0.84 -8.29 -13.77
CA TYR A 16 0.31 -7.92 -12.97
C TYR A 16 -0.15 -7.41 -11.59
N PRO A 17 0.59 -7.69 -10.49
CA PRO A 17 0.24 -7.14 -9.19
C PRO A 17 0.17 -5.61 -9.20
N SER A 18 -0.66 -5.03 -8.33
CA SER A 18 -0.68 -3.58 -8.17
C SER A 18 0.61 -3.10 -7.48
N ILE A 19 0.97 -1.83 -7.65
CA ILE A 19 2.17 -1.28 -6.97
C ILE A 19 2.09 -1.45 -5.44
N PRO A 20 0.96 -1.21 -4.75
CA PRO A 20 0.84 -1.50 -3.32
C PRO A 20 1.06 -2.98 -2.96
N ASP A 21 0.64 -3.91 -3.82
CA ASP A 21 0.91 -5.35 -3.61
C ASP A 21 2.41 -5.64 -3.72
N LEU A 22 3.10 -5.01 -4.68
CA LEU A 22 4.56 -5.10 -4.79
C LEU A 22 5.26 -4.48 -3.58
N VAL A 23 4.78 -3.33 -3.07
CA VAL A 23 5.33 -2.74 -1.83
C VAL A 23 5.17 -3.70 -0.65
N LEU A 24 4.01 -4.36 -0.54
CA LEU A 24 3.77 -5.36 0.50
C LEU A 24 4.71 -6.55 0.33
N TYR A 25 4.81 -7.11 -0.88
CA TYR A 25 5.75 -8.18 -1.20
C TYR A 25 7.18 -7.80 -0.80
N SER A 26 7.62 -6.60 -1.16
CA SER A 26 8.95 -6.09 -0.85
C SER A 26 9.23 -6.00 0.65
N ARG A 27 8.24 -5.71 1.48
CA ARG A 27 8.39 -5.72 2.95
C ARG A 27 8.59 -7.12 3.51
N TYR A 28 8.05 -8.15 2.87
CA TYR A 28 8.21 -9.54 3.31
C TYR A 28 9.49 -10.21 2.77
N HIS A 29 10.01 -9.72 1.65
CA HIS A 29 11.14 -10.34 0.95
C HIS A 29 12.45 -9.54 1.03
N GLY A 30 12.38 -8.25 1.34
CA GLY A 30 13.54 -7.37 1.57
C GLY A 30 13.58 -6.80 2.98
N ASP A 31 14.02 -5.54 3.12
CA ASP A 31 13.99 -4.78 4.38
C ASP A 31 12.59 -4.20 4.62
N PRO A 32 11.88 -4.60 5.70
CA PRO A 32 10.56 -4.07 6.03
C PRO A 32 10.53 -2.56 6.27
N ASP A 33 11.60 -1.96 6.79
CA ASP A 33 11.68 -0.52 7.07
C ASP A 33 12.07 0.29 5.82
N ASN A 34 12.78 -0.36 4.90
CA ASN A 34 13.22 0.19 3.62
C ASN A 34 12.86 -0.71 2.41
N PRO A 35 11.58 -0.85 2.07
CA PRO A 35 11.15 -1.72 0.95
C PRO A 35 11.52 -1.19 -0.43
N TRP A 36 12.16 -0.01 -0.52
CA TRP A 36 12.55 0.63 -1.77
C TRP A 36 13.53 -0.21 -2.59
N SER A 37 14.53 -0.82 -1.94
CA SER A 37 15.55 -1.59 -2.67
C SER A 37 14.94 -2.78 -3.39
N GLU A 38 14.03 -3.50 -2.73
CA GLU A 38 13.41 -4.71 -3.27
C GLU A 38 12.38 -4.38 -4.36
N ILE A 39 11.52 -3.36 -4.18
CA ILE A 39 10.51 -3.05 -5.21
C ILE A 39 11.13 -2.61 -6.55
N GLN A 40 12.32 -2.00 -6.50
CA GLN A 40 13.06 -1.57 -7.69
C GLN A 40 13.51 -2.73 -8.59
N GLU A 41 13.58 -3.96 -8.06
CA GLU A 41 13.86 -5.16 -8.85
C GLU A 41 12.66 -5.59 -9.70
N TRP A 42 11.45 -5.18 -9.31
CA TRP A 42 10.18 -5.54 -9.95
C TRP A 42 9.58 -4.39 -10.78
N PHE A 43 9.68 -3.16 -10.28
CA PHE A 43 9.11 -1.98 -10.90
C PHE A 43 9.95 -0.73 -10.59
N ASP A 44 10.36 -0.02 -11.63
CA ASP A 44 11.13 1.24 -11.54
C ASP A 44 10.22 2.38 -11.03
N VAL A 45 10.06 2.46 -9.71
CA VAL A 45 9.29 3.52 -9.06
C VAL A 45 10.11 4.81 -9.10
N PRO A 46 9.56 5.94 -9.58
CA PRO A 46 10.24 7.23 -9.48
C PRO A 46 10.42 7.65 -8.02
N ALA A 47 11.60 8.16 -7.65
CA ALA A 47 11.90 8.60 -6.27
C ALA A 47 10.90 9.66 -5.75
N ARG A 48 10.37 10.49 -6.65
CA ARG A 48 9.32 11.49 -6.34
C ARG A 48 8.03 10.84 -5.84
N ASP A 49 7.64 9.72 -6.43
CA ASP A 49 6.35 9.08 -6.20
C ASP A 49 6.42 8.06 -5.05
N TRP A 50 7.64 7.66 -4.66
CA TRP A 50 7.89 6.74 -3.56
C TRP A 50 7.14 7.06 -2.27
N PRO A 51 7.10 8.31 -1.77
CA PRO A 51 6.43 8.60 -0.51
C PRO A 51 4.95 8.21 -0.52
N VAL A 52 4.28 8.34 -1.67
CA VAL A 52 2.87 7.98 -1.85
C VAL A 52 2.71 6.46 -1.82
N TRP A 53 3.48 5.73 -2.63
CA TRP A 53 3.40 4.27 -2.69
C TRP A 53 3.77 3.62 -1.36
N ARG A 54 4.80 4.15 -0.69
CA ARG A 54 5.19 3.71 0.66
C ARG A 54 4.05 3.87 1.65
N TRP A 55 3.33 5.00 1.62
CA TRP A 55 2.19 5.24 2.49
C TRP A 55 1.01 4.31 2.18
N LEU A 56 0.71 4.08 0.89
CA LEU A 56 -0.37 3.19 0.46
C LEU A 56 -0.15 1.73 0.87
N GLY A 57 1.11 1.29 0.97
CA GLY A 57 1.47 -0.05 1.44
C GLY A 57 1.42 -0.23 2.97
N LEU A 58 1.08 0.81 3.74
CA LEU A 58 0.95 0.71 5.20
C LEU A 58 -0.44 0.26 5.62
N GLN A 59 -0.50 -0.51 6.71
CA GLN A 59 -1.76 -0.75 7.42
C GLN A 59 -2.23 0.56 8.07
N ARG A 60 -3.51 0.87 7.90
CA ARG A 60 -4.15 2.00 8.57
C ARG A 60 -5.02 1.51 9.72
N ILE A 61 -5.23 2.37 10.71
CA ILE A 61 -6.21 2.11 11.76
C ILE A 61 -7.59 2.00 11.11
N ASN A 62 -8.31 0.92 11.43
CA ASN A 62 -9.71 0.77 11.03
C ASN A 62 -10.66 1.22 12.15
N THR A 63 -11.96 1.36 11.83
CA THR A 63 -12.98 1.84 12.76
C THR A 63 -13.00 1.06 14.09
N LEU A 64 -12.84 -0.27 14.04
CA LEU A 64 -12.86 -1.11 15.24
C LEU A 64 -11.64 -0.88 16.11
N GLN A 65 -10.46 -0.69 15.51
CA GLN A 65 -9.23 -0.36 16.22
C GLN A 65 -9.32 1.03 16.86
N ALA A 66 -9.83 2.03 16.12
CA ALA A 66 -10.06 3.37 16.68
C ALA A 66 -11.02 3.33 17.88
N GLN A 67 -12.13 2.58 17.78
CA GLN A 67 -13.06 2.41 18.89
C GLN A 67 -12.43 1.67 20.09
N ALA A 68 -11.59 0.67 19.83
CA ALA A 68 -10.88 -0.05 20.88
C ALA A 68 -9.90 0.87 21.62
N LEU A 69 -9.21 1.77 20.92
CA LEU A 69 -8.31 2.75 21.51
C LEU A 69 -9.06 3.76 22.39
N LEU A 70 -10.24 4.22 21.97
CA LEU A 70 -11.11 5.07 22.79
C LEU A 70 -11.55 4.35 24.07
N LYS A 71 -12.07 3.12 23.95
CA LYS A 71 -12.54 2.33 25.11
C LYS A 71 -11.42 2.01 26.12
N ARG A 72 -10.17 1.91 25.65
CA ARG A 72 -8.99 1.69 26.50
C ARG A 72 -8.47 2.98 27.14
N GLY A 73 -9.07 4.14 26.85
CA GLY A 73 -8.61 5.44 27.33
C GLY A 73 -7.30 5.92 26.68
N VAL A 74 -6.88 5.32 25.56
CA VAL A 74 -5.69 5.75 24.80
C VAL A 74 -6.03 6.92 23.88
N TYR A 75 -7.21 6.89 23.26
CA TYR A 75 -7.75 8.04 22.53
C TYR A 75 -8.66 8.87 23.43
N SER A 76 -8.55 10.20 23.32
CA SER A 76 -9.62 11.11 23.71
C SER A 76 -10.76 11.05 22.68
N GLU A 77 -11.95 11.52 23.05
CA GLU A 77 -13.07 11.62 22.09
C GLU A 77 -12.68 12.46 20.87
N HIS A 78 -11.99 13.59 21.07
CA HIS A 78 -11.51 14.43 19.98
C HIS A 78 -10.57 13.66 19.03
N ALA A 79 -9.58 12.94 19.56
CA ALA A 79 -8.66 12.14 18.75
C ALA A 79 -9.37 11.00 18.00
N PHE A 80 -10.40 10.41 18.62
CA PHE A 80 -11.24 9.41 17.97
C PHE A 80 -11.99 10.00 16.78
N TYR A 81 -12.70 11.12 16.94
CA TYR A 81 -13.46 11.73 15.85
C TYR A 81 -12.56 12.21 14.70
N ASP A 82 -11.38 12.75 15.00
CA ASP A 82 -10.38 13.07 13.98
C ASP A 82 -9.97 11.82 13.16
N GLU A 83 -9.72 10.69 13.83
CA GLU A 83 -9.33 9.45 13.14
C GLU A 83 -10.48 8.89 12.31
N ILE A 84 -11.71 8.95 12.83
CA ILE A 84 -12.93 8.54 12.13
C ILE A 84 -13.14 9.37 10.86
N ALA A 85 -12.90 10.69 10.92
CA ALA A 85 -12.92 11.57 9.75
C ALA A 85 -11.84 11.20 8.73
N ARG A 86 -10.60 10.89 9.16
CA ARG A 86 -9.52 10.43 8.25
C ARG A 86 -9.85 9.10 7.57
N ILE A 87 -10.54 8.20 8.25
CA ILE A 87 -11.00 6.91 7.69
C ILE A 87 -12.08 7.14 6.62
N GLY A 88 -12.78 8.28 6.64
CA GLY A 88 -13.78 8.65 5.65
C GLY A 88 -15.23 8.55 6.12
N TRP A 89 -15.45 8.49 7.43
CA TRP A 89 -16.79 8.69 7.98
C TRP A 89 -17.10 10.19 7.95
N GLY A 90 -18.17 10.56 7.23
CA GLY A 90 -18.68 11.93 7.22
C GLY A 90 -19.62 12.19 8.39
N ASP A 91 -19.93 13.47 8.60
CA ASP A 91 -21.01 13.93 9.48
C ASP A 91 -22.39 13.59 8.93
#